data_AF-A0A2M8PJT4-F1
#
_entry.id   AF-A0A2M8PJT4-F1
#
_cell.length_a   1.000
_cell.length_b   1.000
_cell.length_c   1.000
_cell.angle_alpha   90.00
_cell.angle_beta   90.00
_cell.angle_gamma   90.00
#
_symmetry.space_group_name_H-M   'P 1'
#
loop_
_entity.id
_entity.type
_entity.pdbx_description
1 polymer ?
#
loop_
_entity_poly.entity_id
_entity_poly.type
_entity_poly.pdbx_seq_one_letter_code
_entity_poly.pdbx_strand_id
1 'polypeptide(L)'
;MVYRQHTRGYVFNYSIDFTGGTQIMLRFDHPVNAIDVKRVVAEKGWRDAIARDLSAEEVLVRVKDFSHDAKGLGDRLRDAIDAGFPEYSVELLQSESVGPGVGNALRWKSIRAVFIALIAMLL
;
A
#
# COMPACT_ATOMS: atom_id res chain seq x y z
N MET A 1 33.81 2.87 15.07
CA MET A 1 32.92 2.01 14.26
C MET A 1 31.97 2.91 13.49
N VAL A 2 31.89 2.69 12.18
CA VAL A 2 31.42 3.63 11.14
C VAL A 2 29.91 3.80 11.14
N TYR A 3 29.44 5.06 11.15
CA TYR A 3 28.04 5.44 10.97
C TYR A 3 27.60 5.15 9.52
N ARG A 4 26.72 4.16 9.33
CA ARG A 4 26.19 3.75 8.02
C ARG A 4 25.24 4.83 7.49
N GLN A 5 25.76 5.72 6.65
CA GLN A 5 24.95 6.57 5.78
C GLN A 5 24.60 5.79 4.51
N HIS A 6 23.37 5.26 4.42
CA HIS A 6 22.70 4.98 3.14
C HIS A 6 21.22 4.67 3.41
N THR A 7 20.50 5.65 3.95
CA THR A 7 19.03 5.62 3.84
C THR A 7 18.70 6.12 2.44
N ARG A 8 18.51 5.21 1.47
CA ARG A 8 17.80 5.52 0.21
C ARG A 8 16.31 5.72 0.55
N GLY A 9 16.02 6.73 1.34
CA GLY A 9 14.66 7.17 1.62
C GLY A 9 14.22 8.04 0.45
N TYR A 10 13.12 7.69 -0.19
CA TYR A 10 12.42 8.63 -1.05
C TYR A 10 12.05 9.84 -0.19
N VAL A 11 12.45 11.06 -0.59
CA VAL A 11 12.14 12.31 0.13
C VAL A 11 10.62 12.49 0.32
N PHE A 12 9.82 11.82 -0.53
CA PHE A 12 8.37 11.72 -0.41
C PHE A 12 7.93 10.26 -0.56
N ASN A 13 7.37 9.69 0.52
CA ASN A 13 6.60 8.45 0.46
C ASN A 13 5.15 8.80 0.12
N TYR A 14 4.82 8.87 -1.17
CA TYR A 14 3.46 9.15 -1.60
C TYR A 14 2.51 8.02 -1.22
N SER A 15 1.34 8.37 -0.66
CA SER A 15 0.25 7.42 -0.42
C SER A 15 -0.36 6.91 -1.72
N ILE A 16 -1.15 5.83 -1.66
CA ILE A 16 -1.92 5.31 -2.81
C ILE A 16 -2.83 6.37 -3.41
N ASP A 17 -3.34 7.29 -2.58
CA ASP A 17 -4.19 8.41 -2.99
C ASP A 17 -3.54 9.34 -4.03
N PHE A 18 -2.21 9.32 -4.14
CA PHE A 18 -1.43 10.18 -5.04
C PHE A 18 -0.73 9.41 -6.17
N THR A 19 -0.48 8.12 -5.97
CA THR A 19 0.30 7.30 -6.92
C THR A 19 -0.60 6.36 -7.73
N GLY A 20 -1.80 6.07 -7.23
CA GLY A 20 -2.63 4.97 -7.70
C GLY A 20 -2.12 3.62 -7.19
N GLY A 21 -3.00 2.62 -7.21
CA GLY A 21 -2.69 1.25 -6.79
C GLY A 21 -3.83 0.62 -6.00
N THR A 22 -3.58 -0.56 -5.45
CA THR A 22 -4.55 -1.32 -4.65
C THR A 22 -3.99 -1.57 -3.26
N GLN A 23 -4.84 -1.37 -2.25
CA GLN A 23 -4.56 -1.60 -0.86
C GLN A 23 -5.58 -2.60 -0.33
N ILE A 24 -5.07 -3.64 0.33
CA ILE A 24 -5.88 -4.64 0.97
C ILE A 24 -5.54 -4.71 2.45
N MET A 25 -6.56 -5.01 3.25
CA MET A 25 -6.41 -5.28 4.66
C MET A 25 -6.78 -6.73 4.91
N LEU A 26 -5.84 -7.46 5.50
CA LEU A 26 -5.96 -8.87 5.77
C LEU A 26 -5.92 -9.10 7.27
N ARG A 27 -6.76 -10.04 7.73
CA ARG A 27 -6.72 -10.57 9.09
C ARG A 27 -6.28 -12.01 9.06
N PHE A 28 -5.36 -12.33 9.95
CA PHE A 28 -4.83 -13.65 10.20
C PHE A 28 -5.42 -14.16 11.51
N ASP A 29 -5.51 -15.48 11.65
CA ASP A 29 -5.95 -16.14 12.88
C ASP A 29 -4.88 -16.15 13.97
N HIS A 30 -3.61 -15.92 13.61
CA HIS A 30 -2.48 -15.83 14.52
C HIS A 30 -1.63 -14.59 14.22
N PRO A 31 -0.80 -14.17 15.18
CA PRO A 31 0.13 -13.08 14.96
C PRO A 31 1.07 -13.34 13.79
N VAL A 32 1.10 -12.43 12.82
CA VAL A 32 1.98 -12.53 11.64
C VAL A 32 2.80 -11.26 11.50
N ASN A 33 4.02 -11.39 10.97
CA ASN A 33 4.87 -10.24 10.72
C ASN A 33 4.66 -9.72 9.28
N ALA A 34 4.39 -8.43 9.13
CA ALA A 34 4.26 -7.79 7.81
C ALA A 34 5.49 -7.99 6.91
N ILE A 35 6.70 -8.17 7.45
CA ILE A 35 7.91 -8.45 6.67
C ILE A 35 7.79 -9.80 5.95
N ASP A 36 7.25 -10.81 6.61
CA ASP A 36 7.06 -12.13 6.03
C ASP A 36 5.97 -12.10 4.97
N VAL A 37 4.84 -11.41 5.24
CA VAL A 37 3.77 -11.17 4.27
C VAL A 37 4.31 -10.45 3.03
N LYS A 38 5.11 -9.40 3.22
CA LYS A 38 5.76 -8.68 2.12
C LYS A 38 6.64 -9.59 1.27
N ARG A 39 7.42 -10.47 1.90
CA ARG A 39 8.31 -11.39 1.18
C ARG A 39 7.52 -12.35 0.30
N VAL A 40 6.48 -12.98 0.84
CA VAL A 40 5.59 -13.88 0.08
C VAL A 40 4.96 -13.16 -1.11
N VAL A 41 4.41 -11.97 -0.87
CA VAL A 41 3.78 -11.15 -1.92
C VAL A 41 4.79 -10.73 -3.00
N ALA A 42 6.02 -10.41 -2.61
CA ALA A 42 7.09 -10.06 -3.55
C ALA A 42 7.55 -11.25 -4.41
N GLU A 43 7.63 -12.45 -3.82
CA GLU A 43 7.97 -13.70 -4.53
C GLU A 43 6.89 -14.09 -5.55
N LYS A 44 5.63 -13.75 -5.28
CA LYS A 44 4.48 -14.01 -6.16
C LYS A 44 4.31 -13.01 -7.30
N GLY A 45 5.17 -11.98 -7.39
CA GLY A 45 5.24 -11.05 -8.53
C GLY A 45 5.11 -9.58 -8.17
N TRP A 46 4.64 -9.24 -6.96
CA TRP A 46 4.47 -7.85 -6.52
C TRP A 46 5.69 -7.34 -5.76
N ARG A 47 6.82 -7.21 -6.46
CA ARG A 47 8.14 -6.85 -5.87
C ARG A 47 8.16 -5.50 -5.15
N ASP A 48 7.29 -4.58 -5.57
CA ASP A 48 7.13 -3.24 -5.00
C ASP A 48 6.05 -3.18 -3.89
N ALA A 49 5.58 -4.34 -3.40
CA ALA A 49 4.59 -4.38 -2.34
C ALA A 49 5.14 -3.78 -1.04
N ILE A 50 4.27 -3.05 -0.35
CA ILE A 50 4.52 -2.49 0.97
C ILE A 50 3.52 -3.13 1.92
N ALA A 51 4.01 -3.86 2.92
CA ALA A 51 3.19 -4.36 4.01
C ALA A 51 3.44 -3.56 5.29
N ARG A 52 2.42 -3.39 6.10
CA ARG A 52 2.47 -2.70 7.40
C ARG A 52 1.55 -3.40 8.39
N ASP A 53 2.05 -3.66 9.58
CA ASP A 53 1.24 -4.18 10.69
C ASP A 53 0.27 -3.10 11.19
N LEU A 54 -1.00 -3.45 11.31
CA LEU A 54 -2.03 -2.62 11.95
C LEU A 54 -2.28 -3.10 13.38
N SER A 55 -2.31 -4.41 13.57
CA SER A 55 -2.36 -5.09 14.86
C SER A 55 -1.51 -6.36 14.80
N ALA A 56 -1.52 -7.19 15.84
CA ALA A 56 -0.78 -8.47 15.82
C ALA A 56 -1.28 -9.39 14.70
N GLU A 57 -2.59 -9.36 14.42
CA GLU A 57 -3.29 -10.25 13.51
C GLU A 57 -3.71 -9.56 12.21
N GLU A 58 -3.58 -8.24 12.10
CA GLU A 58 -4.00 -7.48 10.92
C GLU A 58 -2.82 -6.83 10.22
N VAL A 59 -2.73 -7.10 8.93
CA VAL A 59 -1.69 -6.54 8.05
C VAL A 59 -2.33 -5.83 6.88
N LEU A 60 -1.83 -4.63 6.62
CA LEU A 60 -2.19 -3.83 5.47
C LEU A 60 -1.14 -4.03 4.38
N VAL A 61 -1.56 -4.51 3.22
CA VAL A 61 -0.70 -4.75 2.06
C VAL A 61 -1.09 -3.79 0.94
N ARG A 62 -0.10 -3.10 0.40
CA ARG A 62 -0.24 -2.13 -0.68
C ARG A 62 0.59 -2.56 -1.87
N VAL A 63 -0.03 -2.56 -3.05
CA VAL A 63 0.61 -2.81 -4.34
C VAL A 63 0.38 -1.64 -5.29
N LYS A 64 1.34 -1.42 -6.19
CA LYS A 64 1.19 -0.41 -7.26
C LYS A 64 0.27 -0.87 -8.39
N ASP A 65 -0.03 -2.16 -8.46
CA ASP A 65 -0.95 -2.71 -9.44
C ASP A 65 -2.35 -2.10 -9.24
N PHE A 66 -3.01 -1.82 -10.35
CA PHE A 66 -4.36 -1.27 -10.36
C PHE A 66 -5.24 -2.15 -11.23
N SER A 67 -6.34 -2.62 -10.66
CA SER A 67 -7.43 -3.28 -11.37
C SER A 67 -8.71 -2.46 -11.21
N HIS A 68 -9.51 -2.38 -12.28
CA HIS A 68 -10.88 -1.87 -12.22
C HIS A 68 -11.77 -2.72 -11.32
N ASP A 69 -11.43 -3.99 -11.16
CA ASP A 69 -12.02 -4.87 -10.16
C ASP A 69 -11.09 -4.98 -8.95
N ALA A 70 -11.32 -4.11 -7.96
CA ALA A 70 -10.59 -4.09 -6.70
C ALA A 70 -10.76 -5.40 -5.91
N LYS A 71 -11.94 -6.01 -5.98
CA LYS A 71 -12.23 -7.27 -5.26
C LYS A 71 -11.47 -8.42 -5.89
N GLY A 72 -11.55 -8.59 -7.22
CA GLY A 72 -10.82 -9.65 -7.90
C GLY A 72 -9.30 -9.57 -7.77
N LEU A 73 -8.72 -8.37 -7.69
CA LEU A 73 -7.28 -8.23 -7.40
C LEU A 73 -6.99 -8.55 -5.92
N GLY A 74 -7.85 -8.12 -5.00
CA GLY A 74 -7.73 -8.45 -3.58
C GLY A 74 -7.83 -9.94 -3.30
N ASP A 75 -8.73 -10.65 -3.97
CA ASP A 75 -8.88 -12.10 -3.89
C ASP A 75 -7.62 -12.82 -4.39
N ARG A 76 -7.05 -12.39 -5.53
CA ARG A 76 -5.78 -12.95 -6.03
C ARG A 76 -4.60 -12.73 -5.08
N LEU A 77 -4.54 -11.56 -4.44
CA LEU A 77 -3.52 -11.29 -3.42
C LEU A 77 -3.74 -12.14 -2.17
N ARG A 78 -4.98 -12.31 -1.74
CA ARG A 78 -5.34 -13.23 -0.65
C ARG A 78 -4.88 -14.64 -0.99
N ASP A 79 -5.25 -15.18 -2.15
CA ASP A 79 -4.87 -16.53 -2.59
C ASP A 79 -3.35 -16.70 -2.67
N ALA A 80 -2.64 -15.66 -3.11
CA ALA A 80 -1.17 -15.67 -3.17
C ALA A 80 -0.52 -15.71 -1.77
N ILE A 81 -1.14 -15.05 -0.79
CA ILE A 81 -0.70 -15.02 0.61
C ILE A 81 -1.07 -16.32 1.32
N ASP A 82 -2.28 -16.83 1.11
CA ASP A 82 -2.76 -18.11 1.63
C ASP A 82 -1.85 -19.27 1.17
N ALA A 83 -1.44 -19.27 -0.11
CA ALA A 83 -0.47 -20.22 -0.64
C ALA A 83 0.94 -20.13 -0.02
N GLY A 84 1.30 -18.99 0.60
CA GLY A 84 2.56 -18.82 1.34
C GLY A 84 2.45 -19.10 2.82
N PHE A 85 1.23 -19.16 3.36
CA PHE A 85 0.90 -19.36 4.76
C PHE A 85 -0.19 -20.44 4.94
N PRO A 86 0.02 -21.67 4.47
CA PRO A 86 -1.01 -22.73 4.47
C PRO A 86 -1.47 -23.16 5.87
N GLU A 87 -0.73 -22.79 6.93
CA GLU A 87 -1.08 -23.06 8.32
C GLU A 87 -1.95 -21.96 8.96
N TYR A 88 -2.14 -20.82 8.28
CA TYR A 88 -2.85 -19.65 8.81
C TYR A 88 -4.12 -19.40 8.01
N SER A 89 -5.23 -19.14 8.70
CA SER A 89 -6.47 -18.70 8.03
C SER A 89 -6.40 -17.21 7.70
N VAL A 90 -6.41 -16.87 6.41
CA VAL A 90 -6.37 -15.48 5.93
C VAL A 90 -7.76 -15.00 5.48
N GLU A 91 -8.23 -13.91 6.08
CA GLU A 91 -9.48 -13.23 5.73
C GLU A 91 -9.23 -11.86 5.13
N LEU A 92 -9.89 -11.57 4.00
CA LEU A 92 -9.86 -10.24 3.37
C LEU A 92 -10.90 -9.34 4.02
N LEU A 93 -10.46 -8.40 4.86
CA LEU A 93 -11.34 -7.44 5.52
C LEU A 93 -11.76 -6.31 4.58
N GLN A 94 -10.82 -5.80 3.78
CA GLN A 94 -11.06 -4.65 2.92
C GLN A 94 -10.17 -4.69 1.68
N SER A 95 -10.71 -4.27 0.55
CA SER A 95 -9.94 -4.00 -0.67
C SER A 95 -10.35 -2.65 -1.24
N GLU A 96 -9.37 -1.76 -1.41
CA GLU A 96 -9.51 -0.43 -1.96
C GLU A 96 -8.57 -0.28 -3.16
N SER A 97 -9.11 0.18 -4.29
CA SER A 97 -8.32 0.43 -5.49
C SER A 97 -8.50 1.88 -5.92
N VAL A 98 -7.40 2.61 -6.02
CA VAL A 98 -7.39 4.00 -6.47
C VAL A 98 -6.80 4.04 -7.87
N GLY A 99 -7.61 4.52 -8.82
CA GLY A 99 -7.18 4.66 -10.21
C GLY A 99 -6.10 5.74 -10.38
N PRO A 100 -5.07 5.52 -11.22
CA PRO A 100 -3.99 6.49 -11.45
C PRO A 100 -4.50 7.83 -12.00
N GLY A 101 -5.65 7.84 -12.68
CA GLY A 101 -6.30 9.06 -13.17
C GLY A 101 -6.84 9.97 -12.06
N VAL A 102 -7.33 9.40 -10.95
CA VAL A 102 -7.87 10.18 -9.82
C VAL A 102 -6.72 10.80 -9.01
N GLY A 103 -5.65 10.02 -8.77
CA GLY A 103 -4.49 10.50 -8.02
C GLY A 103 -3.76 11.67 -8.69
N ASN A 104 -3.58 11.61 -10.01
CA ASN A 104 -2.93 12.69 -10.76
C ASN A 104 -3.79 13.98 -10.79
N ALA A 105 -5.11 13.83 -10.97
CA ALA A 105 -6.03 14.96 -10.93
C ALA A 105 -6.08 15.62 -9.53
N LEU A 106 -6.07 14.82 -8.46
CA LEU A 106 -6.04 15.31 -7.10
C LEU A 106 -4.75 16.08 -6.81
N ARG A 107 -3.59 15.53 -7.21
CA ARG A 107 -2.29 16.19 -7.05
C ARG A 107 -2.27 17.59 -7.66
N TRP A 108 -2.78 17.76 -8.88
CA TRP A 108 -2.78 19.06 -9.55
C TRP A 108 -3.76 20.06 -8.91
N LYS A 109 -4.90 19.58 -8.43
CA LYS A 109 -5.87 20.40 -7.68
C LYS A 109 -5.31 20.86 -6.34
N SER A 110 -4.68 19.96 -5.58
CA SER A 110 -4.07 20.28 -4.29
C SER A 110 -2.95 21.31 -4.41
N ILE A 111 -2.07 21.17 -5.42
CA ILE A 111 -0.99 22.14 -5.65
C ILE A 111 -1.55 23.53 -5.94
N ARG A 112 -2.57 23.64 -6.80
CA ARG A 112 -3.22 24.93 -7.11
C ARG A 112 -3.89 25.53 -5.88
N ALA A 113 -4.60 24.72 -5.09
CA ALA A 113 -5.26 25.18 -3.88
C ALA A 113 -4.27 25.74 -2.85
N VAL A 114 -3.16 25.04 -2.60
CA VAL A 114 -2.10 25.53 -1.70
C VAL A 114 -1.50 26.83 -2.23
N PHE A 115 -1.22 26.93 -3.53
CA PHE A 115 -0.66 28.13 -4.12
C PHE A 115 -1.59 29.36 -3.98
N ILE A 116 -2.89 29.18 -4.22
CA ILE A 116 -3.90 30.24 -4.03
C ILE A 116 -3.98 30.63 -2.54
N ALA A 117 -3.98 29.65 -1.63
CA ALA A 117 -4.03 29.92 -0.18
C ALA A 117 -2.80 30.71 0.31
N LEU A 118 -1.60 30.41 -0.22
CA LEU A 118 -0.39 31.15 0.09
C LEU A 118 -0.47 32.61 -0.39
N ILE A 119 -0.99 32.86 -1.60
CA ILE A 119 -1.21 34.23 -2.11
C ILE A 119 -2.24 34.97 -1.26
N ALA A 120 -3.34 34.30 -0.89
CA ALA A 120 -4.39 34.88 -0.06
C ALA A 120 -3.91 35.22 1.35
N MET A 121 -2.96 34.48 1.91
CA MET A 121 -2.34 34.80 3.22
C MET A 121 -1.32 35.94 3.13
N LEU A 122 -0.74 36.19 1.96
CA LEU A 122 0.25 37.26 1.76
C LEU A 122 -0.41 38.63 1.55
N LEU A 123 -1.65 38.65 1.04
CA LEU A 123 -2.47 39.84 0.84
C LEU A 123 -3.20 40.25 2.12
#